data_AF-A0AAD5DBB2-F1
#
_entry.id   AF-A0AAD5DBB2-F1
#
_cell.length_a   1.000
_cell.length_b   1.000
_cell.length_c   1.000
_cell.angle_alpha   90.00
_cell.angle_beta   90.00
_cell.angle_gamma   90.00
#
_symmetry.space_group_name_H-M   'P 1'
#
loop_
_entity.id
_entity.type
_entity.pdbx_description
1 polymer ?
#
loop_
_entity_poly.entity_id
_entity_poly.type
_entity_poly.pdbx_seq_one_letter_code
_entity_poly.pdbx_strand_id
1 'polypeptide(L)' 'MFTKQLYTKHIDFPSLDLVIRTSGEIRMAYSKLYFTNKYFPDFGEDDLIKALLSFQE' A
#
# COMPACT_ATOMS: atom_id res chain seq x y z
N MET A 1 23.41 0.06 3.71
CA MET A 1 24.15 1.23 3.18
C MET A 1 23.31 2.03 2.17
N PHE A 2 22.62 1.37 1.23
CA PHE A 2 21.75 2.01 0.23
C PHE A 2 20.53 2.77 0.79
N THR A 3 19.93 2.30 1.89
CA THR A 3 18.70 2.87 2.49
C THR A 3 18.83 4.34 2.90
N LYS A 4 20.05 4.81 3.23
CA LYS A 4 20.33 6.21 3.60
C LYS A 4 20.37 7.17 2.40
N GLN A 5 20.31 6.65 1.17
CA GLN A 5 20.30 7.43 -0.07
C GLN A 5 18.90 7.52 -0.70
N LEU A 6 17.89 6.86 -0.11
CA LEU A 6 16.51 6.92 -0.56
C LEU A 6 15.83 8.21 -0.13
N TYR A 7 14.82 8.66 -0.88
CA TYR A 7 14.00 9.80 -0.51
C TYR A 7 13.27 9.58 0.83
N THR A 8 12.92 8.33 1.16
CA THR A 8 12.23 7.93 2.40
C THR A 8 13.15 7.80 3.62
N LYS A 9 14.45 8.14 3.51
CA LYS A 9 15.43 7.98 4.60
C LYS A 9 15.13 8.71 5.91
N HIS A 10 14.19 9.65 5.88
CA HIS A 10 13.78 10.48 7.01
C HIS A 10 12.57 9.90 7.77
N ILE A 11 11.98 8.81 7.26
CA ILE A 11 10.86 8.11 7.89
C ILE A 11 11.44 7.02 8.80
N ASP A 12 11.01 6.98 10.06
CA ASP A 12 11.52 6.04 11.07
C ASP A 12 11.28 4.56 10.70
N PHE A 13 10.25 4.29 9.89
CA PHE A 13 9.90 2.97 9.37
C PHE A 13 9.78 3.03 7.83
N PRO A 14 10.90 2.91 7.09
CA PRO A 14 10.90 3.04 5.63
C PRO A 14 10.48 1.75 4.90
N SER A 15 10.32 0.64 5.63
CA SER A 15 9.79 -0.64 5.12
C SER A 15 8.28 -0.56 4.96
N LEU A 16 7.77 -0.97 3.79
CA LEU A 16 6.34 -0.96 3.48
C LEU A 16 5.70 -2.28 3.92
N ASP A 17 4.69 -2.20 4.80
CA ASP A 17 3.91 -3.35 5.23
C ASP A 17 2.75 -3.66 4.26
N LEU A 18 1.96 -2.63 3.90
CA LEU A 18 0.78 -2.73 3.03
C LEU A 18 0.80 -1.65 1.96
N VAL A 19 0.52 -2.05 0.71
CA VAL A 19 0.29 -1.11 -0.40
C VAL A 19 -1.11 -1.33 -0.97
N ILE A 20 -1.93 -0.28 -0.92
CA ILE A 20 -3.28 -0.25 -1.49
C ILE A 20 -3.19 0.40 -2.88
N ARG A 21 -3.60 -0.33 -3.92
CA ARG A 21 -3.66 0.19 -5.29
C ARG A 21 -5.07 0.04 -5.86
N THR A 22 -5.62 1.16 -6.29
CA THR A 22 -6.94 1.26 -6.95
C THR A 22 -6.80 1.05 -8.47
N SER A 23 -7.92 0.94 -9.17
CA SER A 23 -7.97 0.84 -10.64
C SER A 23 -7.45 -0.47 -11.25
N GLY A 24 -7.32 -1.55 -10.47
CA GLY A 24 -7.13 -2.92 -10.98
C GLY A 24 -5.78 -3.26 -11.65
N GLU A 25 -4.80 -2.35 -11.68
CA GLU A 25 -3.51 -2.62 -12.31
C GLU A 25 -2.55 -3.39 -11.40
N ILE A 26 -2.03 -4.54 -11.87
CA ILE A 26 -1.07 -5.38 -11.15
C ILE A 26 0.35 -5.09 -11.67
N ARG A 27 1.18 -4.41 -10.86
CA ARG A 27 2.65 -4.30 -11.05
C ARG A 27 3.34 -4.44 -9.69
N MET A 28 4.38 -5.28 -9.61
CA MET A 28 4.96 -5.78 -8.34
C MET A 28 5.46 -4.70 -7.37
N ALA A 29 5.31 -4.96 -6.08
CA ALA A 29 6.14 -4.41 -5.01
C ALA A 29 6.35 -5.48 -3.91
N TYR A 30 7.47 -5.41 -3.20
CA TYR A 30 7.95 -6.34 -2.17
C TYR A 30 7.12 -6.31 -0.85
N SER A 31 5.84 -5.96 -0.91
CA SER A 31 4.92 -5.82 0.24
C SER A 31 3.59 -6.53 -0.04
N LYS A 32 2.76 -6.73 0.99
CA LYS A 32 1.43 -7.34 0.79
C LYS A 32 0.57 -6.39 -0.05
N LEU A 33 0.03 -6.88 -1.16
CA LEU A 33 -0.71 -6.09 -2.15
C LEU A 33 -2.22 -6.27 -1.93
N TYR A 34 -2.93 -5.17 -1.68
CA TYR A 34 -4.39 -5.14 -1.68
C TYR A 34 -4.89 -4.47 -2.95
N PHE A 35 -5.67 -5.21 -3.74
CA PHE A 35 -6.24 -4.75 -5.00
C PHE A 35 -7.73 -4.51 -4.86
N THR A 36 -8.19 -3.36 -5.35
CA THR A 36 -9.61 -3.05 -5.47
C THR A 36 -9.93 -2.59 -6.88
N ASN A 37 -11.09 -3.00 -7.39
CA ASN A 37 -11.61 -2.57 -8.68
C ASN A 37 -12.26 -1.18 -8.63
N LYS A 38 -12.34 -0.58 -7.43
CA LYS A 38 -12.76 0.81 -7.28
C LYS A 38 -11.71 1.76 -7.84
N TYR A 39 -12.16 2.83 -8.47
CA TYR A 39 -11.30 3.94 -8.82
C TYR A 39 -10.99 4.78 -7.58
N PHE A 40 -9.86 5.50 -7.61
CA PHE A 40 -9.43 6.34 -6.48
C PHE A 40 -10.48 7.35 -6.01
N PRO A 41 -11.23 8.04 -6.90
CA PRO A 41 -12.28 8.97 -6.46
C PRO A 41 -13.42 8.31 -5.66
N ASP A 42 -13.62 7.00 -5.85
CA ASP A 42 -14.69 6.21 -5.22
C ASP A 42 -14.20 5.40 -4.00
N PHE A 43 -12.92 5.51 -3.66
CA PHE A 43 -12.31 4.79 -2.54
C PHE A 43 -12.54 5.58 -1.24
N GLY A 44 -13.28 4.98 -0.30
CA GLY A 44 -13.66 5.62 0.97
C GLY A 44 -13.05 4.95 2.22
N GLU A 45 -13.46 5.43 3.39
CA GLU A 45 -13.03 4.92 4.70
C GLU A 45 -13.37 3.43 4.88
N ASP A 46 -14.57 3.00 4.46
CA ASP A 46 -14.97 1.59 4.53
C ASP A 46 -14.06 0.68 3.70
N ASP A 47 -13.53 1.19 2.58
CA ASP A 47 -12.62 0.44 1.72
C ASP A 47 -11.21 0.35 2.33
N LEU A 48 -10.80 1.38 3.06
CA LEU A 48 -9.57 1.35 3.87
C LEU A 48 -9.67 0.31 4.98
N ILE A 49 -10.79 0.26 5.71
CA ILE A 49 -11.03 -0.74 6.76
C ILE A 49 -10.99 -2.16 6.17
N LYS A 50 -11.62 -2.39 5.02
CA LYS A 50 -11.56 -3.67 4.31
C LYS A 50 -10.13 -4.05 3.90
N ALA A 51 -9.34 -3.08 3.44
CA ALA A 51 -7.93 -3.30 3.09
C ALA A 51 -7.09 -3.69 4.31
N LEU A 52 -7.34 -3.05 5.46
CA LEU A 52 -6.66 -3.36 6.73
C LEU A 52 -7.04 -4.76 7.25
N LEU A 53 -8.32 -5.14 7.18
CA LEU A 53 -8.77 -6.47 7.57
C LEU A 53 -8.10 -7.56 6.71
N SER A 54 -8.02 -7.35 5.40
CA SER A 54 -7.31 -8.26 4.47
C SER A 54 -5.80 -8.34 4.74
N PHE A 55 -5.21 -7.33 5.38
CA PHE A 55 -3.81 -7.36 5.76
C PHE A 55 -3.55 -8.23 7.00
N GLN A 56 -4.50 -8.30 7.93
CA GLN A 56 -4.37 -9.04 9.20
C GLN A 56 -4.61 -10.56 9.10
N GLU A 57 -5.22 -11.06 8.01
CA GLU A 57 -5.34 -12.49 7.70
C GLU A 57 -4.03 -13.08 7.14
#